data_AF-A0A978UTK4-F1
#
_entry.id   AF-A0A978UTK4-F1
#
_cell.length_a   1.000
_cell.length_b   1.000
_cell.length_c   1.000
_cell.angle_alpha   90.00
_cell.angle_beta   90.00
_cell.angle_gamma   90.00
#
_symmetry.space_group_name_H-M   'P 1'
#
loop_
_entity.id
_entity.type
_entity.pdbx_description
1 polymer ?
#
loop_
_entity_poly.entity_id
_entity_poly.type
_entity_poly.pdbx_seq_one_letter_code
_entity_poly.pdbx_strand_id
1 'polypeptide(L)'
;MLLGSRVLDILTVSLLWVLLSSSISSGVETDINCLKNIKASLEDPFGYLNSSWNFNNNTEGFICKFTGIECWHPDESKVLNIRLPDMGLKGPFPQALANCTSLTGLDLSNNKLYGSIPENISKIIQYVTSLDLSSNNFTGSIPVGLSNLSYLNDLILDHNRLSGSIPLELALLPRLKKFSVANNLLVGPVPNFGNKENNKAENYANNPGLCGGSLEPCNVPPKKSHTVIIVGAVVAGVTASALGVGVGLFFLLRRAAVRKKEEDPEGNKWAKSLKGTKGIKAS
;
A
#
# COMPACT_ATOMS: atom_id res chain seq x y z
N MET A 1 54.92 45.26 -10.92
CA MET A 1 54.16 44.05 -11.29
C MET A 1 54.43 42.82 -10.40
N LEU A 2 55.02 42.96 -9.19
CA LEU A 2 55.34 41.81 -8.32
C LEU A 2 54.49 41.72 -7.03
N LEU A 3 53.60 42.68 -6.78
CA LEU A 3 52.75 42.69 -5.58
C LEU A 3 51.39 42.01 -5.78
N GLY A 4 50.94 41.83 -7.03
CA GLY A 4 49.64 41.25 -7.36
C GLY A 4 49.60 39.72 -7.36
N SER A 5 50.72 39.05 -7.66
CA SER A 5 50.77 37.57 -7.72
C SER A 5 50.77 36.94 -6.33
N ARG A 6 51.51 37.53 -5.36
CA ARG A 6 51.56 37.00 -3.99
C ARG A 6 50.24 37.08 -3.26
N VAL A 7 49.43 38.11 -3.51
CA VAL A 7 48.10 38.26 -2.90
C VAL A 7 47.11 37.24 -3.49
N LEU A 8 47.21 36.95 -4.79
CA LEU A 8 46.38 35.95 -5.44
C LEU A 8 46.74 34.51 -4.98
N ASP A 9 48.02 34.21 -4.78
CA ASP A 9 48.47 32.92 -4.24
C ASP A 9 48.09 32.73 -2.77
N ILE A 10 48.13 33.78 -1.95
CA ILE A 10 47.68 33.72 -0.56
C ILE A 10 46.16 33.51 -0.50
N LEU A 11 45.38 34.19 -1.35
CA LEU A 11 43.92 34.04 -1.38
C LEU A 11 43.50 32.65 -1.89
N THR A 12 44.19 32.07 -2.88
CA THR A 12 43.88 30.72 -3.37
C THR A 12 44.26 29.64 -2.38
N VAL A 13 45.40 29.75 -1.67
CA VAL A 13 45.77 28.82 -0.60
C VAL A 13 44.85 28.94 0.61
N SER A 14 44.42 30.15 0.96
CA SER A 14 43.43 30.39 2.03
C SER A 14 42.07 29.81 1.67
N LEU A 15 41.62 29.99 0.43
CA LEU A 15 40.36 29.42 -0.06
C LEU A 15 40.44 27.88 -0.15
N LEU A 16 41.59 27.33 -0.55
CA LEU A 16 41.83 25.89 -0.51
C LEU A 16 41.83 25.35 0.92
N TRP A 17 42.43 26.06 1.89
CA TRP A 17 42.40 25.72 3.32
C TRP A 17 40.99 25.85 3.92
N VAL A 18 40.18 26.81 3.47
CA VAL A 18 38.76 26.95 3.87
C VAL A 18 37.92 25.81 3.26
N LEU A 19 38.23 25.38 2.02
CA LEU A 19 37.58 24.24 1.36
C LEU A 19 38.10 22.87 1.85
N LEU A 20 39.31 22.81 2.43
CA LEU A 20 39.88 21.63 3.08
C LEU A 20 39.50 21.54 4.57
N SER A 21 39.20 22.67 5.22
CA SER A 21 38.67 22.70 6.60
C SER A 21 37.17 22.45 6.67
N SER A 22 36.44 22.53 5.57
CA SER A 22 35.08 21.99 5.47
C SER A 22 35.01 20.45 5.47
N SER A 23 36.15 19.77 5.61
CA SER A 23 36.22 18.30 5.65
C SER A 23 36.68 17.75 7.02
N ILE A 24 36.74 18.58 8.07
CA ILE A 24 37.12 18.15 9.41
C ILE A 24 35.89 18.12 10.32
N SER A 25 35.39 16.90 10.57
CA SER A 25 34.50 16.51 11.68
C SER A 25 33.07 17.10 11.73
N SER A 26 32.29 16.97 10.66
CA SER A 26 30.83 17.17 10.73
C SER A 26 30.05 15.92 11.19
N GLY A 27 30.73 14.95 11.81
CA GLY A 27 30.16 13.69 12.32
C GLY A 27 30.30 13.53 13.83
N VAL A 28 30.37 14.62 14.61
CA VAL A 28 30.48 14.54 16.08
C VAL A 28 29.41 15.38 16.75
N GLU A 29 29.20 16.63 16.33
CA GLU A 29 28.18 17.50 16.95
C GLU A 29 26.74 17.08 16.61
N THR A 30 26.48 16.69 15.35
CA THR A 30 25.13 16.31 14.90
C THR A 30 24.65 15.02 15.56
N ASP A 31 25.53 14.02 15.67
CA ASP A 31 25.22 12.74 16.31
C ASP A 31 25.11 12.88 17.83
N ILE A 32 25.97 13.68 18.47
CA ILE A 32 25.81 14.04 19.89
C ILE A 32 24.44 14.70 20.12
N ASN A 33 24.06 15.67 19.29
CA ASN A 33 22.76 16.34 19.40
C ASN A 33 21.60 15.39 19.11
N CYS A 34 21.74 14.49 18.15
CA CYS A 34 20.77 13.43 17.88
C CYS A 34 20.52 12.60 19.15
N LEU A 35 21.58 12.06 19.76
CA LEU A 35 21.47 11.21 20.95
C LEU A 35 20.97 11.99 22.18
N LYS A 36 21.43 13.24 22.39
CA LYS A 36 20.91 14.12 23.46
C LYS A 36 19.39 14.29 23.35
N ASN A 37 18.91 14.56 22.14
CA ASN A 37 17.50 14.80 21.89
C ASN A 37 16.66 13.51 21.93
N ILE A 38 17.21 12.38 21.48
CA ILE A 38 16.58 11.06 21.66
C ILE A 38 16.38 10.78 23.15
N LYS A 39 17.44 10.93 23.95
CA LYS A 39 17.40 10.75 25.40
C LYS A 39 16.38 11.67 26.07
N ALA A 40 16.27 12.92 25.62
CA ALA A 40 15.30 13.87 26.14
C ALA A 40 13.84 13.55 25.74
N SER A 41 13.65 12.86 24.61
CA SER A 41 12.32 12.51 24.09
C SER A 41 11.72 11.22 24.66
N LEU A 42 12.55 10.38 25.27
CA LEU A 42 12.15 9.08 25.80
C LEU A 42 12.16 9.10 27.34
N GLU A 43 11.15 8.49 27.95
CA GLU A 43 11.19 8.14 29.36
C GLU A 43 12.00 6.84 29.51
N ASP A 44 12.94 6.83 30.46
CA ASP A 44 13.81 5.71 30.78
C ASP A 44 13.58 5.26 32.24
N PRO A 45 12.53 4.47 32.52
CA PRO A 45 12.13 4.12 33.89
C PRO A 45 13.18 3.31 34.66
N PHE A 46 14.04 2.60 33.94
CA PHE A 46 15.03 1.69 34.49
C PHE A 46 16.46 2.25 34.46
N GLY A 47 16.65 3.43 33.87
CA GLY A 47 17.92 4.15 33.89
C GLY A 47 18.99 3.61 32.93
N TYR A 48 18.63 2.84 31.91
CA TYR A 48 19.58 2.29 30.93
C TYR A 48 20.28 3.38 30.12
N LEU A 49 19.54 4.37 29.64
CA LEU A 49 20.09 5.52 28.92
C LEU A 49 20.73 6.50 29.90
N ASN A 50 20.11 6.73 31.06
CA ASN A 50 20.62 7.68 32.03
C ASN A 50 21.99 7.28 32.61
N SER A 51 22.22 5.99 32.82
CA SER A 51 23.50 5.47 33.33
C SER A 51 24.63 5.46 32.29
N SER A 52 24.29 5.31 31.00
CA SER A 52 25.27 5.09 29.93
C SER A 52 25.50 6.31 29.04
N TRP A 53 24.44 7.01 28.62
CA TRP A 53 24.50 8.14 27.71
C TRP A 53 24.86 9.42 28.47
N ASN A 54 26.14 9.57 28.78
CA ASN A 54 26.70 10.71 29.49
C ASN A 54 27.31 11.71 28.51
N PHE A 55 26.80 12.95 28.52
CA PHE A 55 27.20 14.02 27.60
C PHE A 55 28.03 15.12 28.26
N ASN A 56 28.71 14.84 29.37
CA ASN A 56 29.58 15.81 30.04
C ASN A 56 30.87 16.06 29.22
N ASN A 57 31.52 17.22 29.36
CA ASN A 57 32.71 17.66 28.58
C ASN A 57 33.91 16.67 28.54
N ASN A 58 33.98 15.68 29.44
CA ASN A 58 35.04 14.67 29.45
C ASN A 58 34.66 13.36 28.71
N THR A 59 33.44 13.29 28.18
CA THR A 59 32.81 12.10 27.55
C THR A 59 32.34 12.37 26.12
N GLU A 60 32.47 13.61 25.62
CA GLU A 60 32.12 14.02 24.25
C GLU A 60 32.92 13.26 23.17
N GLY A 61 33.92 12.45 23.54
CA GLY A 61 34.70 11.62 22.63
C GLY A 61 34.30 10.14 22.49
N PHE A 62 33.21 9.66 23.11
CA PHE A 62 32.89 8.22 23.10
C PHE A 62 31.40 7.86 23.02
N ILE A 63 30.60 8.54 22.20
CA ILE A 63 29.19 8.15 22.01
C ILE A 63 29.04 6.71 21.50
N CYS A 64 30.05 6.17 20.81
CA CYS A 64 30.10 4.78 20.35
C CYS A 64 30.26 3.74 21.47
N LYS A 65 30.53 4.18 22.71
CA LYS A 65 30.54 3.32 23.90
C LYS A 65 29.21 3.32 24.63
N PHE A 66 28.26 4.16 24.22
CA PHE A 66 26.95 4.19 24.82
C PHE A 66 26.21 2.90 24.56
N THR A 67 25.43 2.48 25.55
CA THR A 67 24.60 1.29 25.46
C THR A 67 23.68 1.41 24.25
N GLY A 68 23.74 0.42 23.37
CA GLY A 68 22.91 0.36 22.17
C GLY A 68 23.38 1.23 21.01
N ILE A 69 24.53 1.91 21.10
CA ILE A 69 25.05 2.72 19.99
C ILE A 69 26.16 1.97 19.27
N GLU A 70 26.03 1.85 17.96
CA GLU A 70 27.06 1.29 17.09
C GLU A 70 27.48 2.33 16.07
N CYS A 71 28.78 2.57 15.97
CA CYS A 71 29.34 3.54 15.04
C CYS A 71 29.94 2.85 13.82
N TRP A 72 30.06 3.62 12.73
CA TRP A 72 30.72 3.17 11.51
C TRP A 72 32.19 2.76 11.74
N HIS A 73 32.92 3.57 12.52
CA HIS A 73 34.30 3.30 12.89
C HIS A 73 34.52 3.71 14.37
N PRO A 74 35.36 2.99 15.15
CA PRO A 74 35.61 3.34 16.55
C PRO A 74 36.17 4.75 16.75
N ASP A 75 36.93 5.24 15.77
CA ASP A 75 37.60 6.55 15.81
C ASP A 75 36.80 7.67 15.09
N GLU A 76 35.71 7.31 14.40
CA GLU A 76 34.81 8.27 13.75
C GLU A 76 33.46 8.13 14.45
N SER A 77 33.16 9.04 15.40
CA SER A 77 31.99 9.01 16.29
C SER A 77 30.66 9.24 15.57
N LYS A 78 30.38 8.40 14.57
CA LYS A 78 29.32 8.53 13.59
C LYS A 78 28.34 7.37 13.78
N VAL A 79 27.15 7.67 14.25
CA VAL A 79 26.15 6.67 14.62
C VAL A 79 25.64 5.96 13.37
N LEU A 80 25.80 4.64 13.36
CA LEU A 80 25.40 3.76 12.28
C LEU A 80 24.15 2.97 12.66
N ASN A 81 24.12 2.38 13.86
CA ASN A 81 22.95 1.68 14.37
C ASN A 81 22.60 2.12 15.79
N ILE A 82 21.30 2.20 16.07
CA ILE A 82 20.76 2.38 17.42
C ILE A 82 19.94 1.14 17.75
N ARG A 83 20.39 0.39 18.76
CA ARG A 83 19.77 -0.85 19.25
C ARG A 83 19.41 -0.70 20.72
N LEU A 84 18.15 -0.38 20.98
CA LEU A 84 17.62 -0.21 22.33
C LEU A 84 16.49 -1.21 22.65
N PRO A 85 16.61 -2.51 22.33
CA PRO A 85 15.55 -3.46 22.60
C PRO A 85 15.42 -3.75 24.09
N ASP A 86 14.20 -4.03 24.55
CA ASP A 86 13.91 -4.54 25.91
C ASP A 86 14.44 -3.65 27.05
N MET A 87 14.29 -2.34 26.90
CA MET A 87 14.72 -1.35 27.91
C MET A 87 13.54 -0.74 28.68
N GLY A 88 12.31 -1.14 28.36
CA GLY A 88 11.09 -0.60 28.96
C GLY A 88 10.87 0.90 28.69
N LEU A 89 11.52 1.44 27.65
CA LEU A 89 11.45 2.85 27.25
C LEU A 89 10.02 3.22 26.89
N LYS A 90 9.61 4.45 27.23
CA LYS A 90 8.31 5.01 26.85
C LYS A 90 8.49 6.32 26.11
N GLY A 91 7.44 6.73 25.42
CA GLY A 91 7.42 7.97 24.65
C GLY A 91 6.98 7.72 23.21
N PRO A 92 6.84 8.79 22.41
CA PRO A 92 6.56 8.68 20.98
C PRO A 92 7.80 8.22 20.20
N PHE A 93 7.61 7.94 18.90
CA PHE A 93 8.72 7.74 17.98
C PHE A 93 9.67 8.97 18.01
N PRO A 94 10.98 8.80 18.27
CA PRO A 94 11.88 9.92 18.50
C PRO A 94 12.21 10.66 17.20
N GLN A 95 11.57 11.80 16.98
CA GLN A 95 11.77 12.66 15.80
C GLN A 95 13.23 13.11 15.62
N ALA A 96 13.96 13.19 16.73
CA ALA A 96 15.37 13.58 16.77
C ALA A 96 16.30 12.68 15.94
N LEU A 97 15.86 11.47 15.60
CA LEU A 97 16.57 10.57 14.68
C LEU A 97 16.92 11.21 13.33
N ALA A 98 16.17 12.25 12.91
CA ALA A 98 16.48 13.03 11.71
C ALA A 98 17.89 13.64 11.71
N ASN A 99 18.49 13.84 12.88
CA ASN A 99 19.85 14.38 13.03
C ASN A 99 20.94 13.31 13.00
N CYS A 100 20.57 12.02 13.12
CA CYS A 100 21.49 10.88 12.98
C CYS A 100 21.67 10.56 11.49
N THR A 101 22.39 11.41 10.78
CA THR A 101 22.42 11.45 9.31
C THR A 101 22.96 10.19 8.62
N SER A 102 23.58 9.29 9.37
CA SER A 102 24.19 8.05 8.85
C SER A 102 23.59 6.78 9.43
N LEU A 103 22.44 6.90 10.08
CA LEU A 103 21.71 5.78 10.64
C LEU A 103 21.25 4.81 9.55
N THR A 104 21.68 3.56 9.66
CA THR A 104 21.29 2.44 8.80
C THR A 104 20.48 1.37 9.50
N GLY A 105 20.54 1.30 10.83
CA GLY A 105 19.79 0.31 11.62
C GLY A 105 19.12 0.95 12.83
N LEU A 106 17.84 0.65 13.01
CA LEU A 106 17.07 1.11 14.16
C LEU A 106 16.27 -0.06 14.74
N ASP A 107 16.62 -0.44 15.96
CA ASP A 107 15.89 -1.43 16.75
C ASP A 107 15.42 -0.77 18.06
N LEU A 108 14.11 -0.58 18.16
CA LEU A 108 13.42 -0.10 19.35
C LEU A 108 12.43 -1.15 19.88
N SER A 109 12.64 -2.41 19.52
CA SER A 109 11.70 -3.50 19.81
C SER A 109 11.54 -3.75 21.31
N ASN A 110 10.44 -4.39 21.72
CA ASN A 110 10.20 -4.81 23.11
C ASN A 110 10.26 -3.65 24.11
N ASN A 111 9.68 -2.51 23.76
CA ASN A 111 9.57 -1.35 24.64
C ASN A 111 8.10 -1.01 24.91
N LYS A 112 7.85 0.16 25.48
CA LYS A 112 6.51 0.70 25.76
C LYS A 112 6.30 2.01 24.99
N LEU A 113 6.89 2.13 23.79
CA LEU A 113 6.71 3.28 22.92
C LEU A 113 5.27 3.35 22.40
N TYR A 114 4.74 4.55 22.22
CA TYR A 114 3.32 4.77 21.92
C TYR A 114 3.12 5.91 20.92
N GLY A 115 1.85 6.21 20.60
CA GLY A 115 1.49 7.18 19.57
C GLY A 115 1.57 6.58 18.17
N SER A 116 1.58 7.43 17.14
CA SER A 116 1.64 6.99 15.75
C SER A 116 3.06 6.96 15.21
N ILE A 117 3.33 6.03 14.27
CA ILE A 117 4.53 6.10 13.45
C ILE A 117 4.40 7.34 12.54
N PRO A 118 5.42 8.21 12.43
CA PRO A 118 5.29 9.49 11.72
C PRO A 118 5.08 9.32 10.21
N GLU A 119 4.17 10.10 9.61
CA GLU A 119 3.95 10.08 8.15
C GLU A 119 5.20 10.47 7.35
N ASN A 120 6.03 11.35 7.92
CA ASN A 120 7.30 11.79 7.33
C ASN A 120 8.50 10.90 7.72
N ILE A 121 8.28 9.65 8.16
CA ILE A 121 9.34 8.76 8.66
C ILE A 121 10.52 8.60 7.68
N SER A 122 10.27 8.62 6.37
CA SER A 122 11.35 8.57 5.37
C SER A 122 12.30 9.76 5.38
N LYS A 123 11.89 10.91 5.89
CA LYS A 123 12.77 12.07 6.11
C LYS A 123 13.56 11.96 7.41
N ILE A 124 13.05 11.18 8.38
CA ILE A 124 13.66 11.01 9.69
C ILE A 124 14.74 9.92 9.64
N ILE A 125 14.49 8.83 8.93
CA ILE A 125 15.38 7.65 8.88
C ILE A 125 15.71 7.22 7.44
N GLN A 126 16.05 8.20 6.60
CA GLN A 126 16.18 8.05 5.13
C GLN A 126 17.02 6.86 4.66
N TYR A 127 18.12 6.56 5.36
CA TYR A 127 19.10 5.54 4.95
C TYR A 127 18.92 4.21 5.68
N VAL A 128 17.86 4.05 6.47
CA VAL A 128 17.63 2.84 7.26
C VAL A 128 17.37 1.63 6.36
N THR A 129 18.09 0.56 6.68
CA THR A 129 18.09 -0.74 6.03
C THR A 129 17.36 -1.79 6.86
N SER A 130 17.27 -1.61 8.17
CA SER A 130 16.59 -2.51 9.10
C SER A 130 15.87 -1.67 10.15
N LEU A 131 14.54 -1.79 10.19
CA LEU A 131 13.66 -1.10 11.13
C LEU A 131 12.86 -2.13 11.92
N ASP A 132 13.14 -2.21 13.22
CA ASP A 132 12.38 -3.03 14.16
C ASP A 132 11.70 -2.17 15.22
N LEU A 133 10.37 -2.12 15.15
CA LEU A 133 9.49 -1.45 16.10
C LEU A 133 8.54 -2.45 16.78
N SER A 134 8.85 -3.75 16.70
CA SER A 134 7.98 -4.80 17.23
C SER A 134 7.79 -4.71 18.73
N SER A 135 6.73 -5.34 19.24
CA SER A 135 6.46 -5.44 20.68
C SER A 135 6.48 -4.09 21.38
N ASN A 136 5.68 -3.16 20.88
CA ASN A 136 5.48 -1.83 21.42
C ASN A 136 3.98 -1.53 21.52
N ASN A 137 3.64 -0.26 21.77
CA ASN A 137 2.26 0.19 21.90
C ASN A 137 1.91 1.26 20.84
N PHE A 138 2.55 1.19 19.65
CA PHE A 138 2.24 2.08 18.53
C PHE A 138 0.80 1.88 18.04
N THR A 139 0.17 2.98 17.63
CA THR A 139 -1.24 3.08 17.23
C THR A 139 -1.37 3.81 15.90
N GLY A 140 -2.58 3.84 15.32
CA GLY A 140 -2.83 4.50 14.04
C GLY A 140 -2.40 3.64 12.84
N SER A 141 -2.41 4.23 11.65
CA SER A 141 -2.06 3.54 10.40
C SER A 141 -0.57 3.30 10.23
N ILE A 142 -0.21 2.28 9.46
CA ILE A 142 1.13 2.14 8.89
C ILE A 142 1.30 3.28 7.87
N PRO A 143 2.23 4.23 8.09
CA PRO A 143 2.35 5.40 7.22
C PRO A 143 2.88 4.99 5.84
N VAL A 144 2.27 5.56 4.79
CA VAL A 144 2.72 5.32 3.41
C VAL A 144 4.16 5.80 3.20
N GLY A 145 4.64 6.77 3.99
CA GLY A 145 6.03 7.25 3.95
C GLY A 145 7.09 6.15 4.12
N LEU A 146 6.77 5.00 4.73
CA LEU A 146 7.67 3.85 4.81
C LEU A 146 8.04 3.28 3.43
N SER A 147 7.18 3.41 2.41
CA SER A 147 7.48 2.98 1.05
C SER A 147 8.56 3.82 0.36
N ASN A 148 8.94 4.96 0.95
CA ASN A 148 10.00 5.83 0.43
C ASN A 148 11.39 5.48 0.99
N LEU A 149 11.50 4.48 1.88
CA LEU A 149 12.77 3.98 2.39
C LEU A 149 13.39 2.98 1.41
N SER A 150 13.96 3.47 0.30
CA SER A 150 14.47 2.64 -0.80
C SER A 150 15.58 1.64 -0.42
N TYR A 151 16.21 1.84 0.74
CA TYR A 151 17.26 0.98 1.27
C TYR A 151 16.76 -0.12 2.23
N LEU A 152 15.47 -0.10 2.59
CA LEU A 152 14.88 -0.97 3.60
C LEU A 152 14.88 -2.43 3.13
N ASN A 153 15.49 -3.30 3.95
CA ASN A 153 15.51 -4.75 3.80
C ASN A 153 14.55 -5.40 4.78
N ASP A 154 14.53 -4.92 6.03
CA ASP A 154 13.73 -5.50 7.11
C ASP A 154 12.80 -4.45 7.70
N LEU A 155 11.51 -4.77 7.76
CA LEU A 155 10.47 -3.95 8.39
C LEU A 155 9.63 -4.81 9.31
N ILE A 156 9.85 -4.67 10.61
CA ILE A 156 9.24 -5.51 11.65
C ILE A 156 8.38 -4.62 12.53
N LEU A 157 7.06 -4.81 12.47
CA LEU A 157 6.05 -3.99 13.13
C LEU A 157 5.05 -4.84 13.95
N ASP A 158 5.34 -6.13 14.14
CA ASP A 158 4.44 -7.03 14.87
C ASP A 158 4.28 -6.65 16.34
N HIS A 159 3.22 -7.16 16.96
CA HIS A 159 2.90 -6.93 18.38
C HIS A 159 2.80 -5.43 18.72
N ASN A 160 1.93 -4.73 17.99
CA ASN A 160 1.58 -3.34 18.24
C ASN A 160 0.04 -3.19 18.22
N ARG A 161 -0.47 -1.97 18.18
CA ARG A 161 -1.89 -1.64 18.03
C ARG A 161 -2.16 -0.87 16.74
N LEU A 162 -1.39 -1.15 15.70
CA LEU A 162 -1.53 -0.51 14.39
C LEU A 162 -2.86 -0.93 13.76
N SER A 163 -3.54 0.00 13.10
CA SER A 163 -4.88 -0.19 12.52
C SER A 163 -4.95 0.31 11.08
N GLY A 164 -6.09 0.12 10.41
CA GLY A 164 -6.23 0.46 9.00
C GLY A 164 -5.58 -0.57 8.08
N SER A 165 -5.30 -0.18 6.84
CA SER A 165 -4.74 -1.07 5.81
C SER A 165 -3.23 -1.07 5.78
N ILE A 166 -2.65 -2.17 5.31
CA ILE A 166 -1.23 -2.22 4.91
C ILE A 166 -1.09 -1.43 3.59
N PRO A 167 -0.26 -0.38 3.50
CA PRO A 167 -0.05 0.34 2.25
C PRO A 167 0.48 -0.58 1.16
N LEU A 168 -0.19 -0.59 0.01
CA LEU A 168 0.18 -1.43 -1.15
C LEU A 168 1.56 -1.02 -1.70
N GLU A 169 1.94 0.24 -1.51
CA GLU A 169 3.22 0.83 -1.90
C GLU A 169 4.42 0.16 -1.21
N LEU A 170 4.22 -0.49 -0.06
CA LEU A 170 5.29 -1.26 0.59
C LEU A 170 5.76 -2.44 -0.27
N ALA A 171 4.89 -2.99 -1.13
CA ALA A 171 5.25 -4.05 -2.07
C ALA A 171 6.16 -3.55 -3.21
N LEU A 172 6.29 -2.22 -3.38
CA LEU A 172 7.17 -1.60 -4.39
C LEU A 172 8.60 -1.39 -3.87
N LEU A 173 8.88 -1.67 -2.59
CA LEU A 173 10.21 -1.53 -2.03
C LEU A 173 11.18 -2.54 -2.68
N PRO A 174 12.24 -2.10 -3.38
CA PRO A 174 13.04 -2.97 -4.23
C PRO A 174 13.95 -3.93 -3.46
N ARG A 175 14.15 -3.70 -2.15
CA ARG A 175 15.11 -4.43 -1.31
C ARG A 175 14.45 -5.16 -0.15
N LEU A 176 13.14 -5.05 0.02
CA LEU A 176 12.44 -5.59 1.19
C LEU A 176 12.45 -7.12 1.16
N LYS A 177 13.13 -7.72 2.13
CA LYS A 177 13.33 -9.17 2.29
C LYS A 177 12.54 -9.75 3.44
N LYS A 178 12.34 -8.97 4.50
CA LYS A 178 11.61 -9.39 5.70
C LYS A 178 10.57 -8.34 6.07
N PHE A 179 9.33 -8.78 6.18
CA PHE A 179 8.19 -7.95 6.54
C PHE A 179 7.30 -8.71 7.50
N SER A 180 6.98 -8.10 8.65
CA SER A 180 6.09 -8.70 9.66
C SER A 180 5.20 -7.62 10.28
N VAL A 181 3.90 -7.90 10.35
CA VAL A 181 2.86 -7.05 10.95
C VAL A 181 1.90 -7.88 11.82
N ALA A 182 2.29 -9.10 12.20
CA ALA A 182 1.48 -9.99 13.01
C ALA A 182 1.06 -9.33 14.33
N ASN A 183 -0.05 -9.75 14.93
CA ASN A 183 -0.52 -9.24 16.22
C ASN A 183 -0.72 -7.72 16.21
N ASN A 184 -1.59 -7.25 15.31
CA ASN A 184 -2.03 -5.85 15.22
C ASN A 184 -3.56 -5.81 15.02
N LEU A 185 -4.10 -4.64 14.65
CA LEU A 185 -5.53 -4.39 14.37
C LEU A 185 -5.75 -4.05 12.89
N LEU A 186 -4.94 -4.60 12.00
CA LEU A 186 -4.95 -4.28 10.57
C LEU A 186 -6.14 -4.94 9.85
N VAL A 187 -6.60 -4.27 8.79
CA VAL A 187 -7.74 -4.68 7.98
C VAL A 187 -7.48 -4.53 6.48
N GLY A 188 -8.23 -5.25 5.66
CA GLY A 188 -8.18 -5.13 4.20
C GLY A 188 -7.18 -6.08 3.52
N PRO A 189 -6.90 -5.87 2.23
CA PRO A 189 -6.11 -6.81 1.44
C PRO A 189 -4.62 -6.77 1.81
N VAL A 190 -4.00 -7.94 1.88
CA VAL A 190 -2.55 -8.10 2.03
C VAL A 190 -1.84 -7.79 0.70
N PRO A 191 -0.82 -6.92 0.67
CA PRO A 191 -0.02 -6.67 -0.53
C PRO A 191 0.75 -7.93 -0.97
N ASN A 192 0.94 -8.09 -2.28
CA ASN A 192 1.80 -9.14 -2.81
C ASN A 192 3.22 -8.60 -3.00
N PHE A 193 4.15 -9.03 -2.14
CA PHE A 193 5.53 -8.54 -2.14
C PHE A 193 6.44 -9.20 -3.20
N GLY A 194 5.91 -10.11 -4.03
CA GLY A 194 6.66 -10.80 -5.08
C GLY A 194 7.70 -11.82 -4.57
N ASN A 195 7.94 -11.89 -3.27
CA ASN A 195 8.83 -12.84 -2.63
C ASN A 195 8.08 -13.74 -1.64
N LYS A 196 8.52 -15.01 -1.55
CA LYS A 196 7.84 -16.02 -0.71
C LYS A 196 7.94 -15.70 0.78
N GLU A 197 9.01 -15.05 1.23
CA GLU A 197 9.26 -14.79 2.63
C GLU A 197 8.22 -13.83 3.22
N ASN A 198 8.04 -12.67 2.58
CA ASN A 198 7.06 -11.69 3.01
C ASN A 198 5.62 -12.17 2.83
N ASN A 199 5.37 -13.07 1.87
CA ASN A 199 4.02 -13.57 1.61
C ASN A 199 3.58 -14.70 2.57
N LYS A 200 4.39 -15.14 3.54
CA LYS A 200 3.96 -16.18 4.50
C LYS A 200 2.84 -15.69 5.41
N ALA A 201 1.86 -16.55 5.69
CA ALA A 201 0.70 -16.23 6.53
C ALA A 201 1.09 -15.82 7.97
N GLU A 202 2.20 -16.36 8.50
CA GLU A 202 2.71 -16.06 9.84
C GLU A 202 3.02 -14.57 10.04
N ASN A 203 3.50 -13.87 9.01
CA ASN A 203 3.79 -12.43 9.05
C ASN A 203 2.55 -11.55 9.23
N TYR A 204 1.35 -12.12 9.04
CA TYR A 204 0.07 -11.42 9.10
C TYR A 204 -0.84 -11.99 10.19
N ALA A 205 -0.36 -12.99 10.94
CA ALA A 205 -1.15 -13.70 11.94
C ALA A 205 -1.78 -12.73 12.96
N ASN A 206 -2.91 -13.12 13.54
CA ASN A 206 -3.61 -12.35 14.57
C ASN A 206 -3.98 -10.90 14.15
N ASN A 207 -4.32 -10.72 12.87
CA ASN A 207 -4.99 -9.54 12.34
C ASN A 207 -6.31 -9.96 11.68
N PRO A 208 -7.44 -10.04 12.42
CA PRO A 208 -8.66 -10.69 11.95
C PRO A 208 -9.34 -9.98 10.76
N GLY A 209 -9.00 -8.71 10.49
CA GLY A 209 -9.55 -7.98 9.34
C GLY A 209 -8.72 -8.09 8.07
N LEU A 210 -7.54 -8.71 8.10
CA LEU A 210 -6.72 -8.91 6.91
C LEU A 210 -7.26 -10.07 6.06
N CYS A 211 -7.13 -9.94 4.74
CA CYS A 211 -7.57 -10.93 3.78
C CYS A 211 -6.69 -10.92 2.52
N GLY A 212 -6.81 -11.95 1.69
CA GLY A 212 -6.06 -12.10 0.44
C GLY A 212 -4.62 -12.58 0.62
N GLY A 213 -3.95 -12.83 -0.51
CA GLY A 213 -2.60 -13.41 -0.52
C GLY A 213 -2.60 -14.84 0.03
N SER A 214 -1.86 -15.06 1.11
CA SER A 214 -1.78 -16.36 1.82
C SER A 214 -2.83 -16.51 2.93
N LEU A 215 -3.73 -15.53 3.10
CA LEU A 215 -4.87 -15.57 4.01
C LEU A 215 -6.16 -15.95 3.28
N GLU A 216 -7.28 -15.99 4.00
CA GLU A 216 -8.60 -16.19 3.39
C GLU A 216 -8.90 -15.11 2.33
N PRO A 217 -9.56 -15.47 1.21
CA PRO A 217 -9.92 -14.49 0.18
C PRO A 217 -10.75 -13.35 0.74
N CYS A 218 -10.50 -12.13 0.26
CA CYS A 218 -11.31 -10.98 0.64
C CYS A 218 -12.76 -11.17 0.15
N ASN A 219 -13.72 -11.07 1.07
CA ASN A 219 -15.15 -11.07 0.74
C ASN A 219 -15.48 -9.80 -0.05
N VAL A 220 -15.43 -9.89 -1.38
CA VAL A 220 -15.91 -8.82 -2.25
C VAL A 220 -17.44 -8.89 -2.21
N PRO A 221 -18.17 -7.85 -1.75
CA PRO A 221 -19.61 -7.84 -1.90
C PRO A 221 -19.96 -8.03 -3.38
N PRO A 222 -20.98 -8.84 -3.72
CA PRO A 222 -21.26 -9.19 -5.09
C PRO A 222 -21.48 -7.91 -5.91
N LYS A 223 -20.69 -7.72 -6.98
CA LYS A 223 -20.95 -6.70 -7.98
C LYS A 223 -22.41 -6.87 -8.43
N LYS A 224 -23.26 -5.86 -8.21
CA LYS A 224 -24.60 -5.82 -8.80
C LYS A 224 -24.44 -5.80 -10.32
N SER A 225 -24.49 -6.97 -10.93
CA SER A 225 -24.47 -7.11 -12.38
C SER A 225 -25.81 -6.63 -12.92
N HIS A 226 -25.84 -5.45 -13.55
CA HIS A 226 -27.00 -4.95 -14.29
C HIS A 226 -27.34 -5.80 -15.54
N THR A 227 -26.66 -6.92 -15.76
CA THR A 227 -26.89 -7.83 -16.89
C THR A 227 -28.23 -8.57 -16.80
N VAL A 228 -28.79 -8.77 -15.59
CA VAL A 228 -30.07 -9.49 -15.43
C VAL A 228 -31.28 -8.67 -15.89
N ILE A 229 -31.23 -7.34 -15.82
CA ILE A 229 -32.36 -6.47 -16.18
C ILE A 229 -32.55 -6.40 -17.71
N ILE A 230 -31.47 -6.51 -18.49
CA ILE A 230 -31.52 -6.36 -19.95
C ILE A 230 -32.16 -7.58 -20.61
N VAL A 231 -31.90 -8.80 -20.13
CA VAL A 231 -32.49 -10.03 -20.69
C VAL A 231 -34.01 -10.08 -20.48
N GLY A 232 -34.50 -9.65 -19.32
CA GLY A 232 -35.94 -9.62 -19.03
C GLY A 232 -36.71 -8.63 -19.91
N ALA A 233 -36.14 -7.45 -20.19
CA ALA A 233 -36.77 -6.44 -21.04
C ALA A 233 -36.84 -6.85 -22.53
N VAL A 234 -35.80 -7.53 -23.03
CA VAL A 234 -35.76 -7.99 -24.44
C VAL A 234 -36.79 -9.11 -24.69
N VAL A 235 -36.92 -10.08 -23.76
CA VAL A 235 -37.88 -11.18 -23.93
C VAL A 235 -39.34 -10.69 -23.86
N ALA A 236 -39.65 -9.73 -23.00
CA ALA A 236 -40.98 -9.13 -22.93
C ALA A 236 -41.30 -8.28 -24.17
N GLY A 237 -40.33 -7.52 -24.70
CA GLY A 237 -40.52 -6.72 -25.91
C GLY A 237 -40.75 -7.56 -27.17
N VAL A 238 -40.02 -8.68 -27.33
CA VAL A 238 -40.14 -9.56 -28.51
C VAL A 238 -41.50 -10.29 -28.53
N THR A 239 -41.99 -10.72 -27.36
CA THR A 239 -43.30 -11.40 -27.27
C THR A 239 -44.48 -10.46 -27.52
N ALA A 240 -44.45 -9.23 -26.99
CA ALA A 240 -45.48 -8.23 -27.27
C ALA A 240 -45.54 -7.82 -28.75
N SER A 241 -44.37 -7.67 -29.39
CA SER A 241 -44.25 -7.35 -30.81
C SER A 241 -44.87 -8.43 -31.70
N ALA A 242 -44.58 -9.70 -31.43
CA ALA A 242 -45.08 -10.83 -32.22
C ALA A 242 -46.60 -10.97 -32.11
N LEU A 243 -47.17 -10.78 -30.91
CA LEU A 243 -48.62 -10.77 -30.70
C LEU A 243 -49.30 -9.61 -31.42
N GLY A 244 -48.72 -8.41 -31.38
CA GLY A 244 -49.26 -7.24 -32.09
C GLY A 244 -49.31 -7.44 -33.60
N VAL A 245 -48.24 -7.99 -34.20
CA VAL A 245 -48.18 -8.29 -35.64
C VAL A 245 -49.19 -9.37 -36.02
N GLY A 246 -49.33 -10.44 -35.22
CA GLY A 246 -50.31 -11.50 -35.46
C GLY A 246 -51.76 -11.01 -35.44
N VAL A 247 -52.11 -10.16 -34.47
CA VAL A 247 -53.44 -9.55 -34.39
C VAL A 247 -53.68 -8.61 -35.59
N GLY A 248 -52.70 -7.78 -35.95
CA GLY A 248 -52.79 -6.90 -37.12
C GLY A 248 -53.02 -7.66 -38.43
N LEU A 249 -52.25 -8.75 -38.66
CA LEU A 249 -52.42 -9.63 -39.81
C LEU A 249 -53.79 -10.29 -39.84
N PHE A 250 -54.32 -10.73 -38.70
CA PHE A 250 -55.67 -11.30 -38.63
C PHE A 250 -56.74 -10.30 -39.07
N PHE A 251 -56.67 -9.05 -38.62
CA PHE A 251 -57.62 -8.01 -39.03
C PHE A 251 -57.46 -7.63 -40.52
N LEU A 252 -56.23 -7.57 -41.03
CA LEU A 252 -55.98 -7.31 -42.45
C LEU A 252 -56.50 -8.43 -43.34
N LEU A 253 -56.27 -9.69 -42.97
CA LEU A 253 -56.77 -10.86 -43.70
C LEU A 253 -58.30 -10.91 -43.67
N ARG A 254 -58.94 -10.60 -42.53
CA ARG A 254 -60.40 -10.46 -42.48
C ARG A 254 -60.92 -9.35 -43.38
N ARG A 255 -60.27 -8.18 -43.38
CA ARG A 255 -60.68 -7.05 -44.23
C ARG A 255 -60.52 -7.38 -45.72
N ALA A 256 -59.44 -8.09 -46.10
CA ALA A 256 -59.24 -8.57 -47.46
C ALA A 256 -60.27 -9.64 -47.86
N ALA A 257 -60.64 -10.55 -46.96
CA ALA A 257 -61.69 -11.53 -47.21
C ALA A 257 -63.07 -10.89 -47.39
N VAL A 258 -63.39 -9.84 -46.61
CA VAL A 258 -64.63 -9.07 -46.80
C VAL A 258 -64.63 -8.35 -48.15
N ARG A 259 -63.52 -7.72 -48.56
CA ARG A 259 -63.40 -7.07 -49.88
C ARG A 259 -63.54 -8.04 -51.05
N LYS A 260 -62.96 -9.24 -50.96
CA LYS A 260 -63.18 -10.30 -51.97
C LYS A 260 -64.65 -10.73 -52.09
N LYS A 261 -65.46 -10.50 -51.06
CA LYS A 261 -66.90 -10.79 -51.07
C LYS A 261 -67.73 -9.66 -51.72
N GLU A 262 -67.17 -8.44 -51.82
CA GLU A 262 -67.76 -7.31 -52.55
C GLU A 262 -67.34 -7.30 -54.03
N GLU A 263 -66.16 -7.83 -54.37
CA GLU A 263 -65.64 -7.92 -55.75
C GLU A 263 -66.14 -9.15 -56.54
N ASP A 264 -67.07 -9.94 -55.99
CA ASP A 264 -67.76 -11.02 -56.72
C ASP A 264 -69.26 -10.70 -56.92
N PRO A 265 -69.63 -9.82 -57.87
CA PRO A 265 -71.02 -9.63 -58.27
C PRO A 265 -71.52 -10.69 -59.27
N GLU A 266 -70.72 -11.70 -59.64
CA GLU A 266 -71.14 -12.76 -60.57
C GLU A 266 -71.02 -14.15 -59.94
N GLY A 267 -71.84 -14.33 -58.89
CA GLY A 267 -72.14 -15.64 -58.33
C GLY A 267 -72.46 -16.68 -59.41
N ASN A 268 -71.63 -17.73 -59.42
CA ASN A 268 -72.06 -19.12 -59.54
C ASN A 268 -72.95 -19.44 -60.75
N LYS A 269 -72.53 -19.14 -61.98
CA LYS A 269 -73.24 -19.57 -63.21
C LYS A 269 -72.73 -20.85 -63.88
N TRP A 270 -71.60 -21.44 -63.44
CA TRP A 270 -71.03 -22.63 -64.10
C TRP A 270 -71.39 -23.98 -63.44
N ALA A 271 -71.99 -23.99 -62.25
CA ALA A 271 -72.30 -25.23 -61.51
C ALA A 271 -73.63 -25.92 -61.90
N LYS A 272 -74.28 -25.52 -63.00
CA LYS A 272 -75.50 -26.17 -63.54
C LYS A 272 -75.32 -26.61 -65.01
N SER A 273 -74.29 -27.39 -65.30
CA SER A 273 -74.30 -28.26 -66.48
C SER A 273 -73.21 -29.31 -66.29
N LEU A 274 -73.59 -30.48 -65.77
CA LEU A 274 -72.88 -31.77 -65.85
C LEU A 274 -73.69 -32.79 -65.05
N LYS A 275 -74.95 -33.01 -65.46
CA LYS A 275 -75.74 -34.17 -65.07
C LYS A 275 -76.22 -34.82 -66.37
N GLY A 276 -75.58 -35.93 -66.70
CA GLY A 276 -75.67 -36.62 -67.99
C GLY A 276 -74.25 -36.74 -68.52
N THR A 277 -73.59 -37.90 -68.47
CA THR A 277 -74.05 -39.11 -69.15
C THR A 277 -73.31 -40.34 -68.59
N LYS A 278 -74.07 -41.44 -68.52
CA LYS A 278 -73.73 -42.89 -68.43
C LYS A 278 -72.28 -43.20 -68.90
N GLY A 279 -71.47 -44.02 -68.23
CA GLY A 279 -71.74 -45.36 -67.71
C GLY A 279 -71.39 -46.41 -68.77
N ILE A 280 -70.15 -46.94 -68.77
CA ILE A 280 -69.75 -48.18 -69.47
C ILE A 280 -68.69 -48.92 -68.65
N LYS A 281 -68.89 -50.24 -68.55
CA LYS A 281 -68.18 -51.26 -67.76
C LYS A 281 -66.82 -51.65 -68.35
N ALA A 282 -65.99 -52.17 -67.45
CA ALA A 282 -64.77 -52.92 -67.69
C ALA A 282 -64.98 -54.25 -68.44
N SER A 283 -63.94 -54.64 -69.18
CA SER A 283 -63.36 -55.99 -69.17
C SER A 283 -61.85 -55.88 -69.31
#